data_AF-V5I1M9-F1
#
_entry.id   AF-V5I1M9-F1
#
_cell.length_a   1.000
_cell.length_b   1.000
_cell.length_c   1.000
_cell.angle_alpha   90.00
_cell.angle_beta   90.00
_cell.angle_gamma   90.00
#
_symmetry.space_group_name_H-M   'P 1'
#
loop_
_entity.id
_entity.type
_entity.pdbx_description
1 polymer ?
#
loop_
_entity_poly.entity_id
_entity_poly.type
_entity_poly.pdbx_seq_one_letter_code
_entity_poly.pdbx_strand_id
1 'polypeptide(L)'
;MLVSVKHIVQRWLGDQLTRLGLPASYMEFPWPTLSDATAFPHESLIFSPGSHEGMYEPRIDPAAEAGRTTSLSHWILLKMLLLLDLIEYLAKKIRAVISSLRLKATKKNLFLLGVLILGLYAWYTFTQVRLVKHPVNAVVEHGNLVQRDLDIAMIQSNAVYNFSDVVKVKKKGKKMGPKKAVKEEKVLLGRPGNNLKSGIVGLANVGKSTLFQAITKCSLGNPANFPYATIEPEEARVIVPDARFDWLCEHYKPKSQVPANLTVYDIAGLTRGASTGAGLGNAFLSHIRAVDAIFQVVRCFDDAEIIHVEGDVDPIRDLTIISEELRIKDIEFVEKALEALQKQTKRGGQSLEMKKLREEEATVARILQWLKDGKDVRKGDWTPKEVEVINPLFLLTAKPVVYLVNLSERDYIRQKNKYLPKVAEWIKENSAGDPVIPLSVSFEDRLTRFENDAESEEECKKLGTKSALPKVIVTMRQVLNLGSFFTTGADEVRQWTIRKGTKAPQAAGVIHTDFEKTFIQAIVFNFETLKEYGDEAAVKAAGKVMTKGKDYVVEDGDILLIKAGAAKG
;
A
#
# COMPACT_ATOMS: atom_id res chain seq x y z
N MET A 1 -11.20 25.44 32.62
CA MET A 1 -9.87 26.11 32.52
C MET A 1 -9.76 27.00 31.27
N LEU A 2 -10.17 26.54 30.07
CA LEU A 2 -10.14 27.33 28.82
C LEU A 2 -11.08 28.57 28.80
N VAL A 3 -12.24 28.51 29.45
CA VAL A 3 -13.19 29.66 29.54
C VAL A 3 -12.63 30.82 30.37
N SER A 4 -11.72 30.53 31.31
CA SER A 4 -11.10 31.52 32.21
C SER A 4 -9.98 32.31 31.51
N VAL A 5 -9.24 31.68 30.59
CA VAL A 5 -8.16 32.35 29.84
C VAL A 5 -8.72 33.37 28.84
N LYS A 6 -9.82 33.05 28.14
CA LYS A 6 -10.48 33.96 27.20
C LYS A 6 -10.92 35.28 27.86
N HIS A 7 -11.52 35.21 29.04
CA HIS A 7 -11.95 36.38 29.80
C HIS A 7 -10.77 37.25 30.29
N ILE A 8 -9.67 36.62 30.70
CA ILE A 8 -8.47 37.35 31.16
C ILE A 8 -7.82 38.11 29.99
N VAL A 9 -7.75 37.50 28.80
CA VAL A 9 -7.18 38.13 27.61
C VAL A 9 -8.07 39.26 27.09
N GLN A 10 -9.39 39.08 27.06
CA GLN A 10 -10.32 40.14 26.65
C GLN A 10 -10.27 41.35 27.59
N ARG A 11 -10.19 41.10 28.91
CA ARG A 11 -10.10 42.18 29.90
C ARG A 11 -8.77 42.94 29.82
N TRP A 12 -7.66 42.23 29.57
CA TRP A 12 -6.36 42.86 29.36
C TRP A 12 -6.33 43.68 28.06
N LEU A 13 -6.89 43.18 26.96
CA LEU A 13 -6.99 43.93 25.71
C LEU A 13 -7.82 45.22 25.88
N GLY A 14 -8.91 45.17 26.65
CA GLY A 14 -9.73 46.36 26.92
C GLY A 14 -9.00 47.45 27.68
N ASP A 15 -8.25 47.08 28.71
CA ASP A 15 -7.45 48.03 29.48
C ASP A 15 -6.36 48.69 28.61
N GLN A 16 -5.77 47.96 27.66
CA GLN A 16 -4.77 48.52 26.73
C GLN A 16 -5.38 49.47 25.69
N LEU A 17 -6.51 49.09 25.09
CA LEU A 17 -7.22 49.96 24.14
C LEU A 17 -7.66 51.28 24.79
N THR A 18 -8.10 51.20 26.05
CA THR A 18 -8.51 52.38 26.84
C THR A 18 -7.32 53.29 27.15
N ARG A 19 -6.15 52.73 27.51
CA ARG A 19 -4.91 53.50 27.77
C ARG A 19 -4.36 54.18 26.52
N LEU A 20 -4.64 53.65 25.33
CA LEU A 20 -4.21 54.18 24.05
C LEU A 20 -5.25 55.11 23.39
N GLY A 21 -6.39 55.37 24.06
CA GLY A 21 -7.44 56.27 23.55
C GLY A 21 -8.20 55.73 22.33
N LEU A 22 -8.18 54.42 22.10
CA LEU A 22 -8.79 53.77 20.93
C LEU A 22 -10.21 53.27 21.26
N PRO A 23 -11.18 53.37 20.32
CA PRO A 23 -12.57 53.01 20.58
C PRO A 23 -12.79 51.51 20.77
N ALA A 24 -13.77 51.14 21.59
CA ALA A 24 -14.07 49.75 21.95
C ALA A 24 -14.60 48.88 20.80
N SER A 25 -14.99 49.48 19.67
CA SER A 25 -15.46 48.78 18.46
C SER A 25 -14.41 47.85 17.83
N TYR A 26 -13.13 48.02 18.17
CA TYR A 26 -12.06 47.11 17.76
C TYR A 26 -12.11 45.72 18.44
N MET A 27 -13.02 45.51 19.41
CA MET A 27 -13.25 44.19 20.03
C MET A 27 -14.25 43.29 19.28
N GLU A 28 -15.02 43.82 18.32
CA GLU A 28 -16.04 43.05 17.61
C GLU A 28 -15.46 42.38 16.36
N PHE A 29 -14.68 41.31 16.56
CA PHE A 29 -14.38 40.34 15.50
C PHE A 29 -14.76 38.94 15.99
N PRO A 30 -15.68 38.22 15.31
CA PRO A 30 -16.14 36.92 15.78
C PRO A 30 -15.04 35.86 15.57
N TRP A 31 -14.81 35.05 16.60
CA TRP A 31 -13.90 33.90 16.55
C TRP A 31 -14.62 32.72 15.90
N PRO A 32 -14.06 32.04 14.88
CA PRO A 32 -14.77 31.00 14.14
C PRO A 32 -15.01 29.75 15.02
N THR A 33 -16.23 29.20 14.95
CA THR A 33 -16.61 27.90 15.50
C THR A 33 -16.61 26.81 14.41
N LEU A 34 -16.33 25.57 14.81
CA LEU A 34 -16.04 24.39 13.96
C LEU A 34 -17.19 23.89 13.06
N SER A 35 -18.27 24.65 12.87
CA SER A 35 -19.43 24.29 12.04
C SER A 35 -19.55 25.04 10.71
N ASP A 36 -18.72 26.07 10.46
CA ASP A 36 -18.95 26.99 9.33
C ASP A 36 -18.12 26.68 8.08
N ALA A 37 -17.68 25.42 7.90
CA ALA A 37 -16.83 25.01 6.78
C ALA A 37 -17.58 24.66 5.47
N THR A 38 -18.90 24.84 5.39
CA THR A 38 -19.67 24.51 4.18
C THR A 38 -20.81 25.51 3.91
N ALA A 39 -20.47 26.72 3.45
CA ALA A 39 -21.39 27.59 2.71
C ALA A 39 -20.61 28.70 1.98
N PHE A 40 -20.47 28.59 0.66
CA PHE A 40 -20.13 29.72 -0.21
C PHE A 40 -21.43 30.25 -0.82
N PRO A 41 -21.78 31.55 -0.69
CA PRO A 41 -22.86 32.12 -1.46
C PRO A 41 -22.39 32.53 -2.86
N HIS A 42 -23.20 32.17 -3.85
CA HIS A 42 -23.18 32.73 -5.20
C HIS A 42 -23.55 34.22 -5.15
N GLU A 43 -22.72 35.08 -5.74
CA GLU A 43 -23.14 36.41 -6.18
C GLU A 43 -23.04 36.52 -7.70
N SER A 44 -24.18 36.90 -8.26
CA SER A 44 -24.51 37.16 -9.65
C SER A 44 -23.88 38.46 -10.16
N LEU A 45 -23.13 38.40 -11.27
CA LEU A 45 -22.78 39.56 -12.08
C LEU A 45 -23.64 39.56 -13.35
N ILE A 46 -24.51 40.56 -13.43
CA ILE A 46 -25.35 40.90 -14.59
C ILE A 46 -24.47 41.59 -15.64
N PHE A 47 -24.52 41.11 -16.88
CA PHE A 47 -23.92 41.77 -18.05
C PHE A 47 -24.91 42.73 -18.71
N SER A 48 -24.42 43.86 -19.21
CA SER A 48 -25.09 44.69 -20.22
C SER A 48 -24.11 44.98 -21.36
N PRO A 49 -24.53 45.00 -22.64
CA PRO A 49 -23.61 45.04 -23.78
C PRO A 49 -23.32 46.48 -24.24
N GLY A 50 -22.06 46.76 -24.56
CA GLY A 50 -21.62 48.03 -25.14
C GLY A 50 -20.18 47.99 -25.64
N SER A 51 -20.00 48.47 -26.86
CA SER A 51 -18.90 48.36 -27.84
C SER A 51 -17.67 49.26 -27.64
N HIS A 52 -16.60 48.89 -28.36
CA HIS A 52 -15.45 49.67 -28.88
C HIS A 52 -14.08 49.68 -28.12
N GLU A 53 -13.09 49.12 -28.83
CA GLU A 53 -11.69 49.54 -29.09
C GLU A 53 -10.82 50.28 -28.02
N GLY A 54 -9.57 49.81 -27.88
CA GLY A 54 -8.40 50.68 -27.65
C GLY A 54 -7.42 50.26 -26.53
N MET A 55 -6.15 50.05 -26.90
CA MET A 55 -5.00 49.89 -25.99
C MET A 55 -4.73 51.15 -25.16
N TYR A 56 -4.28 51.03 -23.90
CA TYR A 56 -3.30 51.92 -23.24
C TYR A 56 -2.66 51.23 -22.01
N GLU A 57 -1.33 51.18 -21.95
CA GLU A 57 -0.56 50.87 -20.73
C GLU A 57 -0.48 52.10 -19.81
N PRO A 58 -0.58 51.97 -18.47
CA PRO A 58 -0.21 53.04 -17.56
C PRO A 58 1.16 52.85 -16.92
N ARG A 59 2.03 53.86 -17.08
CA ARG A 59 3.25 54.08 -16.27
C ARG A 59 2.88 54.46 -14.83
N ILE A 60 3.64 53.97 -13.85
CA ILE A 60 3.52 54.32 -12.42
C ILE A 60 4.69 55.21 -11.99
N ASP A 61 4.38 56.26 -11.23
CA ASP A 61 5.27 57.30 -10.68
C ASP A 61 6.03 56.80 -9.42
N PRO A 62 7.39 56.88 -9.39
CA PRO A 62 8.22 56.38 -8.28
C PRO A 62 8.14 57.18 -6.96
N ALA A 63 7.44 58.32 -6.90
CA ALA A 63 7.32 59.10 -5.66
C ALA A 63 6.31 58.52 -4.64
N ALA A 64 5.41 57.62 -5.05
CA ALA A 64 4.34 57.08 -4.20
C ALA A 64 4.76 55.87 -3.32
N GLU A 65 6.00 55.41 -3.44
CA GLU A 65 6.51 54.21 -2.75
C GLU A 65 7.31 54.54 -1.48
N ALA A 66 7.94 55.73 -1.43
CA ALA A 66 8.75 56.16 -0.28
C ALA A 66 7.90 56.51 0.98
N GLY A 67 6.62 56.83 0.82
CA GLY A 67 5.71 57.15 1.93
C GLY A 67 5.06 55.92 2.60
N ARG A 68 5.15 54.72 2.00
CA ARG A 68 4.53 53.49 2.53
C ARG A 68 5.47 52.64 3.38
N THR A 69 6.79 52.79 3.25
CA THR A 69 7.78 51.99 3.99
C THR A 69 8.02 52.51 5.43
N THR A 70 7.74 53.79 5.69
CA THR A 70 7.89 54.42 7.02
C THR A 70 6.70 54.17 7.97
N SER A 71 5.53 53.79 7.46
CA SER A 71 4.37 53.44 8.29
C SER A 71 4.41 51.97 8.75
N LEU A 72 4.86 51.04 7.90
CA LEU A 72 4.90 49.61 8.23
C LEU A 72 5.93 49.31 9.34
N SER A 73 7.07 50.01 9.33
CA SER A 73 8.13 49.90 10.34
C SER A 73 7.68 50.40 11.72
N HIS A 74 6.91 51.49 11.79
CA HIS A 74 6.32 51.98 13.04
C HIS A 74 5.29 51.02 13.63
N TRP A 75 4.45 50.39 12.80
CA TRP A 75 3.46 49.39 13.26
C TRP A 75 4.10 48.11 13.79
N ILE A 76 5.23 47.69 13.23
CA ILE A 76 5.99 46.52 13.71
C ILE A 76 6.63 46.83 15.07
N LEU A 77 7.23 48.01 15.24
CA LEU A 77 7.80 48.46 16.51
C LEU A 77 6.74 48.58 17.62
N LEU A 78 5.56 49.11 17.30
CA LEU A 78 4.44 49.19 18.26
C LEU A 78 3.94 47.80 18.69
N LYS A 79 3.85 46.85 17.74
CA LYS A 79 3.51 45.45 18.05
C LYS A 79 4.58 44.77 18.91
N MET A 80 5.86 45.07 18.69
CA MET A 80 6.96 44.54 19.52
C MET A 80 6.88 45.06 20.96
N LEU A 81 6.64 46.37 21.15
CA LEU A 81 6.51 46.96 22.49
C LEU A 81 5.32 46.39 23.26
N LEU A 82 4.16 46.26 22.61
CA LEU A 82 2.97 45.65 23.24
C LEU A 82 3.17 44.16 23.59
N LEU A 83 3.94 43.43 22.79
CA LEU A 83 4.24 42.02 23.06
C LEU A 83 5.23 41.87 24.23
N LEU A 84 6.24 42.74 24.32
CA LEU A 84 7.18 42.79 25.44
C LEU A 84 6.46 43.10 26.76
N ASP A 85 5.55 44.08 26.75
CA ASP A 85 4.72 44.42 27.92
C ASP A 85 3.80 43.26 28.33
N LEU A 86 3.24 42.53 27.36
CA LEU A 86 2.43 41.34 27.64
C LEU A 86 3.26 40.21 28.27
N ILE A 87 4.48 39.99 27.77
CA ILE A 87 5.41 38.99 28.32
C ILE A 87 5.83 39.37 29.74
N GLU A 88 6.15 40.64 29.99
CA GLU A 88 6.45 41.12 31.34
C GLU A 88 5.25 40.98 32.29
N TYR A 89 4.05 41.32 31.82
CA TYR A 89 2.82 41.19 32.61
C TYR A 89 2.55 39.73 32.99
N LEU A 90 2.65 38.81 32.03
CA LEU A 90 2.48 37.38 32.26
C LEU A 90 3.57 36.84 33.20
N ALA A 91 4.83 37.27 33.04
CA ALA A 91 5.92 36.89 33.92
C ALA A 91 5.68 37.36 35.38
N LYS A 92 5.18 38.59 35.58
CA LYS A 92 4.83 39.12 36.90
C LYS A 92 3.66 38.34 37.53
N LYS A 93 2.60 38.03 36.76
CA LYS A 93 1.47 37.21 37.25
C LYS A 93 1.89 35.78 37.58
N ILE A 94 2.74 35.16 36.77
CA ILE A 94 3.25 33.81 37.02
C ILE A 94 4.13 33.81 38.28
N ARG A 95 4.99 34.82 38.50
CA ARG A 95 5.73 34.97 39.77
C ARG A 95 4.80 35.11 40.97
N ALA A 96 3.73 35.91 40.87
CA ALA A 96 2.74 36.07 41.93
C ALA A 96 2.02 34.74 42.26
N VAL A 97 1.63 33.98 41.23
CA VAL A 97 1.00 32.65 41.36
C VAL A 97 1.97 31.62 41.95
N ILE A 98 3.25 31.64 41.57
CA ILE A 98 4.28 30.78 42.16
C ILE A 98 4.53 31.14 43.63
N SER A 99 4.51 32.43 43.98
CA SER A 99 4.67 32.88 45.37
C SER A 99 3.47 32.55 46.27
N SER A 100 2.24 32.53 45.72
CA SER A 100 1.02 32.21 46.48
C SER A 100 0.79 30.71 46.66
N LEU A 101 1.32 29.86 45.78
CA LEU A 101 1.03 28.42 45.80
C LEU A 101 1.90 27.57 46.74
N ARG A 102 2.92 28.12 47.43
CA ARG A 102 3.82 27.37 48.36
C ARG A 102 4.23 25.96 47.86
N LEU A 103 4.31 25.75 46.54
CA LEU A 103 4.67 24.48 45.94
C LEU A 103 6.20 24.40 45.86
N LYS A 104 6.81 23.44 46.56
CA LYS A 104 8.23 23.10 46.44
C LYS A 104 8.53 22.72 44.99
N ALA A 105 9.04 23.66 44.20
CA ALA A 105 9.41 23.42 42.82
C ALA A 105 10.60 22.45 42.75
N THR A 106 10.36 21.20 42.34
CA THR A 106 11.41 20.25 41.99
C THR A 106 12.09 20.68 40.67
N LYS A 107 13.43 20.58 40.59
CA LYS A 107 14.28 20.98 39.44
C LYS A 107 13.74 20.56 38.05
N LYS A 108 12.98 19.47 37.96
CA LYS A 108 12.30 19.00 36.74
C LYS A 108 11.29 19.99 36.16
N ASN A 109 10.51 20.68 37.00
CA ASN A 109 9.45 21.58 36.53
C ASN A 109 10.03 22.91 36.02
N LEU A 110 11.13 23.37 36.62
CA LEU A 110 11.89 24.53 36.10
C LEU A 110 12.54 24.22 34.75
N PHE A 111 13.05 23.00 34.58
CA PHE A 111 13.63 22.53 33.32
C PHE A 111 12.60 22.46 32.19
N LEU A 112 11.42 21.88 32.44
CA LEU A 112 10.34 21.83 31.45
C LEU A 112 9.84 23.23 31.04
N LEU A 113 9.78 24.16 32.00
CA LEU A 113 9.41 25.54 31.70
C LEU A 113 10.47 26.26 30.86
N GLY A 114 11.77 26.03 31.16
CA GLY A 114 12.87 26.57 30.37
C GLY A 114 12.89 26.04 28.93
N VAL A 115 12.58 24.75 28.74
CA VAL A 115 12.46 24.13 27.41
C VAL A 115 11.29 24.71 26.61
N LEU A 116 10.17 24.99 27.27
CA LEU A 116 9.01 25.64 26.64
C LEU A 116 9.31 27.08 26.19
N ILE A 117 10.02 27.85 27.01
CA ILE A 117 10.42 29.23 26.70
C ILE A 117 11.43 29.26 25.54
N LEU A 118 12.43 28.37 25.56
CA LEU A 118 13.39 28.21 24.46
C LEU A 118 12.72 27.75 23.16
N GLY A 119 11.73 26.85 23.25
CA GLY A 119 10.95 26.40 22.11
C GLY A 119 10.14 27.53 21.46
N LEU A 120 9.52 28.39 22.27
CA LEU A 120 8.78 29.56 21.79
C LEU A 120 9.72 30.60 21.15
N TYR A 121 10.90 30.81 21.72
CA TYR A 121 11.92 31.72 21.17
C TYR A 121 12.50 31.20 19.84
N ALA A 122 12.75 29.89 19.74
CA ALA A 122 13.20 29.23 18.51
C ALA A 122 12.12 29.26 17.41
N TRP A 123 10.85 29.06 17.77
CA TRP A 123 9.73 29.15 16.82
C TRP A 123 9.55 30.57 16.27
N TYR A 124 9.72 31.59 17.13
CA TYR A 124 9.63 32.99 16.74
C TYR A 124 10.79 33.45 15.84
N THR A 125 12.03 33.07 16.17
CA THR A 125 13.20 33.40 15.33
C THR A 125 13.11 32.72 13.95
N PHE A 126 12.60 31.49 13.89
CA PHE A 126 12.40 30.76 12.64
C PHE A 126 11.29 31.36 11.75
N THR A 127 10.27 31.98 12.35
CA THR A 127 9.20 32.67 11.60
C THR A 127 9.65 34.02 11.05
N GLN A 128 10.55 34.74 11.73
CA GLN A 128 11.11 36.02 11.26
C GLN A 128 12.08 35.87 10.08
N VAL A 129 12.90 34.80 10.04
CA VAL A 129 13.82 34.52 8.91
C VAL A 129 13.05 34.22 7.61
N ARG A 130 11.78 33.83 7.69
CA ARG A 130 10.95 33.47 6.53
C ARG A 130 10.17 34.65 5.91
N LEU A 131 10.10 35.79 6.59
CA LEU A 131 9.32 36.97 6.14
C LEU A 131 10.16 38.07 5.48
N VAL A 132 11.49 37.95 5.43
CA VAL A 132 12.37 38.89 4.71
C VAL A 132 13.16 38.16 3.62
N LYS A 133 12.50 37.78 2.52
CA LYS A 133 13.15 37.51 1.23
C LYS A 133 12.20 37.83 0.08
N HIS A 134 12.33 39.03 -0.49
CA HIS A 134 12.12 39.27 -1.92
C HIS A 134 13.41 39.89 -2.50
N PRO A 135 13.73 39.62 -3.79
CA PRO A 135 15.09 39.73 -4.32
C PRO A 135 15.34 41.07 -5.05
N VAL A 136 16.53 41.64 -4.90
CA VAL A 136 17.10 42.61 -5.85
C VAL A 136 18.58 42.28 -6.03
N ASN A 137 18.99 42.09 -7.29
CA ASN A 137 20.37 41.84 -7.71
C ASN A 137 21.21 43.13 -7.64
N ALA A 138 22.36 43.10 -6.95
CA ALA A 138 23.51 43.97 -7.21
C ALA A 138 24.80 43.38 -6.58
N VAL A 139 25.64 42.81 -7.45
CA VAL A 139 27.11 42.92 -7.55
C VAL A 139 27.90 43.45 -6.32
N VAL A 140 28.82 42.58 -5.85
CA VAL A 140 30.18 42.86 -5.31
C VAL A 140 30.31 43.93 -4.21
N GLU A 141 30.45 43.47 -2.96
CA GLU A 141 31.52 43.80 -1.99
C GLU A 141 31.13 43.29 -0.58
N HIS A 142 32.14 43.00 0.25
CA HIS A 142 32.04 42.71 1.70
C HIS A 142 31.79 41.26 2.15
N GLY A 143 32.55 40.32 1.59
CA GLY A 143 33.04 39.18 2.37
C GLY A 143 34.21 39.60 3.25
N ASN A 144 33.98 40.14 4.46
CA ASN A 144 35.04 40.36 5.45
C ASN A 144 34.59 40.69 6.89
N LEU A 145 33.40 40.26 7.33
CA LEU A 145 32.89 40.58 8.68
C LEU A 145 32.35 39.41 9.51
N VAL A 146 32.39 38.17 9.03
CA VAL A 146 31.95 36.99 9.82
C VAL A 146 33.13 36.14 10.32
N GLN A 147 34.34 36.34 9.79
CA GLN A 147 35.55 35.63 10.23
C GLN A 147 36.16 36.23 11.51
N ARG A 148 35.94 37.53 11.77
CA ARG A 148 36.53 38.25 12.91
C ARG A 148 35.90 37.92 14.27
N ASP A 149 34.64 37.50 14.30
CA ASP A 149 33.94 37.18 15.56
C ASP A 149 34.20 35.74 16.04
N LEU A 150 34.73 34.86 15.16
CA LEU A 150 35.18 33.51 15.51
C LEU A 150 36.62 33.49 16.04
N ASP A 151 37.46 34.43 15.61
CA ASP A 151 38.87 34.52 16.02
C ASP A 151 39.04 35.18 17.42
N ILE A 152 38.09 36.01 17.86
CA ILE A 152 38.12 36.65 19.20
C ILE A 152 37.78 35.66 20.33
N ALA A 153 37.07 34.56 20.03
CA ALA A 153 36.77 33.51 21.00
C ALA A 153 37.90 32.47 21.18
N MET A 154 38.93 32.50 20.33
CA MET A 154 40.01 31.50 20.30
C MET A 154 41.34 31.98 20.89
N ILE A 155 41.41 33.20 21.46
CA ILE A 155 42.65 33.77 22.01
C ILE A 155 42.48 34.12 23.50
N GLN A 156 42.04 33.16 24.34
CA GLN A 156 42.25 33.21 25.80
C GLN A 156 42.26 31.79 26.41
N SER A 157 43.36 31.03 26.23
CA SER A 157 44.03 30.26 27.30
C SER A 157 45.11 29.34 26.72
N ASN A 158 46.36 29.74 26.95
CA ASN A 158 47.59 29.03 26.59
C ASN A 158 47.73 27.69 27.32
N ALA A 159 48.08 26.61 26.60
CA ALA A 159 49.14 25.68 27.01
C ALA A 159 49.49 24.72 25.86
N VAL A 160 50.74 24.81 25.44
CA VAL A 160 51.50 23.94 24.52
C VAL A 160 51.58 22.51 25.06
N TYR A 161 51.51 21.47 24.22
CA TYR A 161 52.49 20.36 24.14
C TYR A 161 52.17 19.33 23.04
N ASN A 162 53.26 18.80 22.48
CA ASN A 162 53.42 18.05 21.24
C ASN A 162 52.78 16.65 21.22
N PHE A 163 52.45 16.27 19.98
CA PHE A 163 51.80 15.04 19.54
C PHE A 163 52.84 13.95 19.26
N SER A 164 53.20 13.14 20.27
CA SER A 164 53.68 11.75 20.12
C SER A 164 54.12 11.21 21.49
N ASP A 165 53.67 9.99 21.80
CA ASP A 165 54.24 9.09 22.80
C ASP A 165 54.04 9.38 24.30
N VAL A 166 52.87 9.02 24.86
CA VAL A 166 52.76 8.18 26.09
C VAL A 166 51.41 7.44 26.14
N VAL A 167 51.43 6.17 25.71
CA VAL A 167 50.97 4.95 26.42
C VAL A 167 49.66 4.98 27.26
N LYS A 168 48.68 4.22 26.76
CA LYS A 168 47.70 3.35 27.45
C LYS A 168 47.07 3.83 28.77
N VAL A 169 45.82 4.32 28.70
CA VAL A 169 44.83 4.09 29.78
C VAL A 169 43.46 3.76 29.17
N LYS A 170 42.94 2.57 29.52
CA LYS A 170 41.62 2.03 29.13
C LYS A 170 40.47 2.98 29.53
N LYS A 171 39.75 3.53 28.54
CA LYS A 171 38.36 4.01 28.73
C LYS A 171 37.40 3.00 28.11
N LYS A 172 36.63 2.32 28.97
CA LYS A 172 35.50 1.45 28.59
C LYS A 172 34.48 2.29 27.80
N GLY A 173 34.52 2.16 26.47
CA GLY A 173 33.45 2.65 25.60
C GLY A 173 32.19 1.84 25.87
N LYS A 174 31.12 2.52 26.30
CA LYS A 174 29.77 1.97 26.29
C LYS A 174 29.38 1.81 24.81
N LYS A 175 29.63 0.63 24.24
CA LYS A 175 29.15 0.28 22.90
C LYS A 175 27.63 0.49 22.90
N MET A 176 27.14 1.48 22.15
CA MET A 176 25.75 1.42 21.70
C MET A 176 25.62 0.10 20.95
N GLY A 177 24.72 -0.76 21.42
CA GLY A 177 24.40 -2.00 20.71
C GLY A 177 24.02 -1.68 19.26
N PRO A 178 24.20 -2.62 18.33
CA PRO A 178 23.78 -2.42 16.95
C PRO A 178 22.33 -1.91 16.99
N LYS A 179 22.06 -0.78 16.32
CA LYS A 179 20.67 -0.37 16.06
C LYS A 179 20.00 -1.62 15.49
N LYS A 180 18.99 -2.15 16.20
CA LYS A 180 18.15 -3.23 15.69
C LYS A 180 17.82 -2.81 14.25
N ALA A 181 18.27 -3.59 13.27
CA ALA A 181 17.83 -3.39 11.90
C ALA A 181 16.30 -3.39 11.99
N VAL A 182 15.70 -2.23 11.71
CA VAL A 182 14.25 -2.15 11.57
C VAL A 182 13.99 -3.11 10.44
N LYS A 183 13.36 -4.25 10.75
CA LYS A 183 12.88 -5.19 9.73
C LYS A 183 11.92 -4.35 8.90
N GLU A 184 12.36 -3.87 7.75
CA GLU A 184 11.47 -3.20 6.81
C GLU A 184 10.38 -4.21 6.49
N GLU A 185 9.15 -3.93 6.92
CA GLU A 185 7.99 -4.76 6.60
C GLU A 185 7.88 -4.75 5.06
N LYS A 186 8.13 -5.89 4.43
CA LYS A 186 8.01 -6.03 2.98
C LYS A 186 6.55 -5.78 2.59
N VAL A 187 6.25 -4.61 2.05
CA VAL A 187 4.95 -4.32 1.48
C VAL A 187 4.79 -5.19 0.23
N LEU A 188 3.75 -6.02 0.21
CA LEU A 188 3.47 -6.90 -0.90
C LEU A 188 2.82 -6.11 -2.04
N LEU A 189 3.29 -6.37 -3.26
CA LEU A 189 2.62 -5.91 -4.48
C LEU A 189 1.26 -6.61 -4.63
N GLY A 190 0.23 -5.85 -4.98
CA GLY A 190 -1.14 -6.33 -5.12
C GLY A 190 -2.08 -5.83 -4.01
N ARG A 191 -3.38 -6.11 -4.18
CA ARG A 191 -4.42 -5.59 -3.29
C ARG A 191 -4.27 -6.07 -1.85
N PRO A 192 -4.57 -5.23 -0.85
CA PRO A 192 -4.71 -5.67 0.53
C PRO A 192 -5.97 -6.53 0.69
N GLY A 193 -5.89 -7.60 1.49
CA GLY A 193 -7.03 -8.44 1.84
C GLY A 193 -6.73 -9.94 1.77
N ASN A 194 -7.69 -10.74 2.25
CA ASN A 194 -7.66 -12.20 2.21
C ASN A 194 -8.56 -12.80 1.12
N ASN A 195 -9.51 -12.01 0.60
CA ASN A 195 -10.48 -12.42 -0.42
C ASN A 195 -9.97 -12.11 -1.83
N LEU A 196 -8.81 -12.67 -2.18
CA LEU A 196 -8.17 -12.45 -3.47
C LEU A 196 -8.75 -13.37 -4.55
N LYS A 197 -8.76 -12.87 -5.78
CA LYS A 197 -9.44 -13.49 -6.93
C LYS A 197 -8.44 -13.91 -8.00
N SER A 198 -8.62 -15.09 -8.59
CA SER A 198 -7.84 -15.56 -9.74
C SER A 198 -8.67 -15.45 -11.02
N GLY A 199 -8.10 -14.98 -12.12
CA GLY A 199 -8.76 -14.92 -13.43
C GLY A 199 -8.11 -15.84 -14.44
N ILE A 200 -8.89 -16.67 -15.13
CA ILE A 200 -8.43 -17.50 -16.24
C ILE A 200 -8.42 -16.64 -17.51
N VAL A 201 -7.27 -16.56 -18.17
CA VAL A 201 -7.00 -15.65 -19.29
C VAL A 201 -6.38 -16.42 -20.44
N GLY A 202 -6.62 -15.99 -21.67
CA GLY A 202 -6.02 -16.58 -22.87
C GLY A 202 -6.82 -16.20 -24.11
N LEU A 203 -6.29 -16.50 -25.28
CA LEU A 203 -6.98 -16.27 -26.55
C LEU A 203 -8.30 -17.08 -26.62
N ALA A 204 -9.16 -16.78 -27.58
CA ALA A 204 -10.32 -17.63 -27.83
C ALA A 204 -9.90 -19.06 -28.22
N ASN A 205 -10.73 -20.05 -27.89
CA ASN A 205 -10.56 -21.46 -28.28
C ASN A 205 -9.29 -22.18 -27.75
N VAL A 206 -8.66 -21.67 -26.68
CA VAL A 206 -7.49 -22.33 -26.04
C VAL A 206 -7.85 -23.33 -24.94
N GLY A 207 -9.15 -23.50 -24.63
CA GLY A 207 -9.65 -24.38 -23.57
C GLY A 207 -9.94 -23.72 -22.22
N LYS A 208 -10.18 -22.39 -22.17
CA LYS A 208 -10.46 -21.66 -20.92
C LYS A 208 -11.73 -22.12 -20.21
N SER A 209 -12.87 -22.10 -20.89
CA SER A 209 -14.16 -22.42 -20.29
C SER A 209 -14.24 -23.91 -19.92
N THR A 210 -13.66 -24.80 -20.72
CA THR A 210 -13.52 -26.23 -20.36
C THR A 210 -12.63 -26.41 -19.13
N LEU A 211 -11.53 -25.66 -19.00
CA LEU A 211 -10.71 -25.68 -17.79
C LEU A 211 -11.49 -25.15 -16.58
N PHE A 212 -12.24 -24.06 -16.74
CA PHE A 212 -13.08 -23.50 -15.68
C PHE A 212 -14.11 -24.52 -15.19
N GLN A 213 -14.80 -25.21 -16.10
CA GLN A 213 -15.73 -26.29 -15.80
C GLN A 213 -15.04 -27.45 -15.07
N ALA A 214 -13.85 -27.87 -15.53
CA ALA A 214 -13.09 -28.92 -14.89
C ALA A 214 -12.66 -28.55 -13.45
N ILE A 215 -12.22 -27.31 -13.23
CA ILE A 215 -11.83 -26.79 -11.92
C ILE A 215 -13.03 -26.70 -10.96
N THR A 216 -14.19 -26.30 -11.49
CA THR A 216 -15.40 -26.08 -10.68
C THR A 216 -16.21 -27.35 -10.46
N LYS A 217 -15.88 -28.45 -11.16
CA LYS A 217 -16.69 -29.68 -11.25
C LYS A 217 -18.16 -29.36 -11.64
N CYS A 218 -18.40 -28.27 -12.38
CA CYS A 218 -19.73 -27.86 -12.82
C CYS A 218 -19.91 -28.15 -14.32
N SER A 219 -20.99 -28.86 -14.65
CA SER A 219 -21.42 -29.11 -16.03
C SER A 219 -22.18 -27.91 -16.59
N LEU A 220 -21.49 -26.78 -16.82
CA LEU A 220 -22.10 -25.64 -17.51
C LEU A 220 -22.08 -25.91 -19.04
N GLY A 221 -23.16 -25.54 -19.73
CA GLY A 221 -23.32 -25.79 -21.16
C GLY A 221 -22.22 -25.13 -21.99
N ASN A 222 -21.50 -25.93 -22.78
CA ASN A 222 -20.34 -25.52 -23.57
C ASN A 222 -20.75 -24.58 -24.74
N PRO A 223 -20.40 -23.28 -24.74
CA PRO A 223 -20.63 -22.39 -25.88
C PRO A 223 -19.41 -22.46 -26.81
N ALA A 224 -19.14 -23.63 -27.38
CA ALA A 224 -17.88 -23.92 -28.10
C ALA A 224 -17.65 -23.09 -29.39
N ASN A 225 -18.64 -22.35 -29.90
CA ASN A 225 -18.62 -21.84 -31.28
C ASN A 225 -18.89 -20.33 -31.48
N PHE A 226 -18.90 -19.50 -30.43
CA PHE A 226 -19.18 -18.05 -30.56
C PHE A 226 -18.08 -17.17 -29.96
N PRO A 227 -17.05 -16.79 -30.73
CA PRO A 227 -15.91 -15.99 -30.24
C PRO A 227 -16.22 -14.52 -29.92
N TYR A 228 -17.47 -14.06 -30.09
CA TYR A 228 -17.86 -12.64 -29.96
C TYR A 228 -19.07 -12.40 -29.03
N ALA A 229 -19.48 -13.37 -28.21
CA ALA A 229 -20.56 -13.16 -27.25
C ALA A 229 -20.07 -12.41 -26.01
N THR A 230 -20.72 -11.30 -25.65
CA THR A 230 -20.51 -10.57 -24.40
C THR A 230 -21.09 -11.39 -23.25
N ILE A 231 -20.29 -12.25 -22.62
CA ILE A 231 -20.67 -13.00 -21.42
C ILE A 231 -19.98 -12.32 -20.23
N GLU A 232 -20.76 -11.90 -19.22
CA GLU A 232 -20.20 -11.41 -17.96
C GLU A 232 -19.30 -12.49 -17.33
N PRO A 233 -18.18 -12.13 -16.65
CA PRO A 233 -17.29 -13.14 -16.09
C PRO A 233 -18.00 -14.03 -15.08
N GLU A 234 -17.93 -15.33 -15.29
CA GLU A 234 -18.48 -16.32 -14.36
C GLU A 234 -17.59 -16.42 -13.12
N GLU A 235 -18.18 -16.32 -11.93
CA GLU A 235 -17.48 -16.50 -10.65
C GLU A 235 -17.77 -17.90 -10.09
N ALA A 236 -16.71 -18.61 -9.66
CA ALA A 236 -16.85 -19.84 -8.92
C ALA A 236 -15.91 -19.92 -7.71
N ARG A 237 -16.34 -20.68 -6.70
CA ARG A 237 -15.53 -20.99 -5.52
C ARG A 237 -15.01 -22.41 -5.63
N VAL A 238 -13.71 -22.56 -5.49
CA VAL A 238 -12.99 -23.82 -5.66
C VAL A 238 -12.36 -24.20 -4.33
N ILE A 239 -12.58 -25.43 -3.91
CA ILE A 239 -12.01 -25.97 -2.68
C ILE A 239 -10.50 -26.15 -2.86
N VAL A 240 -9.72 -25.70 -1.88
CA VAL A 240 -8.27 -25.89 -1.86
C VAL A 240 -7.95 -27.30 -1.33
N PRO A 241 -7.33 -28.18 -2.12
CA PRO A 241 -6.90 -29.47 -1.62
C PRO A 241 -5.75 -29.29 -0.61
N ASP A 242 -5.92 -29.82 0.60
CA ASP A 242 -4.94 -29.70 1.68
C ASP A 242 -4.96 -30.95 2.56
N ALA A 243 -3.97 -31.83 2.39
CA ALA A 243 -3.85 -33.09 3.14
C ALA A 243 -3.77 -32.88 4.67
N ARG A 244 -3.39 -31.69 5.13
CA ARG A 244 -3.39 -31.35 6.56
C ARG A 244 -4.81 -31.22 7.09
N PHE A 245 -5.69 -30.59 6.31
CA PHE A 245 -7.11 -30.46 6.64
C PHE A 245 -7.77 -31.85 6.71
N ASP A 246 -7.53 -32.69 5.70
CA ASP A 246 -8.08 -34.05 5.65
C ASP A 246 -7.67 -34.87 6.88
N TRP A 247 -6.39 -34.80 7.26
CA TRP A 247 -5.88 -35.46 8.47
C TRP A 247 -6.55 -34.94 9.75
N LEU A 248 -6.76 -33.62 9.87
CA LEU A 248 -7.46 -33.05 11.02
C LEU A 248 -8.92 -33.50 11.08
N CYS A 249 -9.59 -33.57 9.94
CA CYS A 249 -10.96 -34.08 9.85
C CYS A 249 -11.04 -35.55 10.25
N GLU A 250 -10.09 -36.39 9.82
CA GLU A 250 -9.99 -37.80 10.22
C GLU A 250 -9.70 -37.96 11.71
N HIS A 251 -8.82 -37.12 12.26
CA HIS A 251 -8.41 -37.17 13.66
C HIS A 251 -9.53 -36.73 14.62
N TYR A 252 -10.16 -35.57 14.37
CA TYR A 252 -11.17 -35.00 15.28
C TYR A 252 -12.59 -35.49 14.99
N LYS A 253 -12.86 -36.02 13.79
CA LYS A 253 -14.19 -36.45 13.32
C LYS A 253 -15.30 -35.43 13.64
N PRO A 254 -15.15 -34.17 13.20
CA PRO A 254 -16.06 -33.09 13.55
C PRO A 254 -17.43 -33.26 12.90
N LYS A 255 -18.45 -32.61 13.46
CA LYS A 255 -19.78 -32.51 12.82
C LYS A 255 -19.76 -31.66 11.56
N SER A 256 -18.92 -30.62 11.52
CA SER A 256 -18.76 -29.69 10.41
C SER A 256 -17.32 -29.70 9.89
N GLN A 257 -17.15 -29.79 8.57
CA GLN A 257 -15.85 -29.75 7.89
C GLN A 257 -15.89 -28.61 6.86
N VAL A 258 -15.11 -27.55 7.09
CA VAL A 258 -15.12 -26.35 6.25
C VAL A 258 -13.72 -26.09 5.68
N PRO A 259 -13.43 -26.52 4.43
CA PRO A 259 -12.13 -26.29 3.81
C PRO A 259 -11.98 -24.84 3.34
N ALA A 260 -10.75 -24.44 3.01
CA ALA A 260 -10.51 -23.14 2.38
C ALA A 260 -10.99 -23.14 0.94
N ASN A 261 -11.51 -22.00 0.50
CA ASN A 261 -11.94 -21.78 -0.88
C ASN A 261 -11.12 -20.67 -1.54
N LEU A 262 -10.92 -20.79 -2.84
CA LEU A 262 -10.41 -19.72 -3.71
C LEU A 262 -11.50 -19.28 -4.68
N THR A 263 -11.54 -17.98 -4.97
CA THR A 263 -12.44 -17.44 -5.99
C THR A 263 -11.74 -17.41 -7.34
N VAL A 264 -12.35 -18.04 -8.33
CA VAL A 264 -11.87 -18.09 -9.72
C VAL A 264 -12.91 -17.45 -10.64
N TYR A 265 -12.43 -16.65 -11.59
CA TYR A 265 -13.24 -16.06 -12.65
C TYR A 265 -12.86 -16.64 -14.01
N ASP A 266 -13.85 -17.04 -14.82
CA ASP A 266 -13.63 -17.23 -16.27
C ASP A 266 -13.70 -15.87 -16.95
N ILE A 267 -12.59 -15.44 -17.54
CA ILE A 267 -12.54 -14.18 -18.29
C ILE A 267 -12.65 -14.53 -19.77
N ALA A 268 -13.56 -13.85 -20.47
CA ALA A 268 -13.84 -14.03 -21.89
C ALA A 268 -12.56 -14.07 -22.76
N GLY A 269 -12.60 -14.68 -23.95
CA GLY A 269 -11.42 -14.76 -24.80
C GLY A 269 -10.87 -13.41 -25.24
N LEU A 270 -9.55 -13.24 -25.17
CA LEU A 270 -8.87 -12.09 -25.75
C LEU A 270 -8.80 -12.23 -27.28
N THR A 271 -9.14 -11.16 -27.99
CA THR A 271 -8.89 -11.01 -29.43
C THR A 271 -7.91 -9.85 -29.64
N ARG A 272 -7.05 -9.96 -30.65
CA ARG A 272 -6.07 -8.92 -30.99
C ARG A 272 -6.73 -7.54 -31.14
N GLY A 273 -6.06 -6.50 -30.66
CA GLY A 273 -6.54 -5.11 -30.75
C GLY A 273 -7.49 -4.72 -29.63
N ALA A 274 -7.52 -5.50 -28.54
CA ALA A 274 -8.30 -5.17 -27.36
C ALA A 274 -7.91 -3.83 -26.73
N SER A 275 -6.64 -3.42 -26.89
CA SER A 275 -6.15 -2.13 -26.46
C SER A 275 -6.66 -0.97 -27.32
N THR A 276 -6.81 -1.13 -28.63
CA THR A 276 -7.20 -0.03 -29.52
C THR A 276 -8.71 0.27 -29.52
N GLY A 277 -9.50 -0.42 -28.70
CA GLY A 277 -10.95 -0.21 -28.58
C GLY A 277 -11.78 -0.79 -29.72
N ALA A 278 -11.17 -1.58 -30.62
CA ALA A 278 -11.88 -2.32 -31.63
C ALA A 278 -12.45 -3.60 -31.00
N GLY A 279 -13.76 -3.62 -30.70
CA GLY A 279 -14.48 -4.80 -30.22
C GLY A 279 -14.57 -4.95 -28.69
N LEU A 280 -14.78 -6.18 -28.23
CA LEU A 280 -15.04 -6.58 -26.84
C LEU A 280 -13.83 -6.47 -25.88
N GLY A 281 -12.66 -6.08 -26.38
CA GLY A 281 -11.41 -6.14 -25.63
C GLY A 281 -11.29 -5.18 -24.44
N ASN A 282 -11.95 -4.02 -24.46
CA ASN A 282 -11.97 -3.13 -23.28
C ASN A 282 -12.73 -3.74 -22.10
N ALA A 283 -13.81 -4.48 -22.35
CA ALA A 283 -14.55 -5.19 -21.31
C ALA A 283 -13.68 -6.29 -20.68
N PHE A 284 -12.98 -7.06 -21.51
CA PHE A 284 -12.01 -8.06 -21.06
C PHE A 284 -10.95 -7.49 -20.12
N LEU A 285 -10.29 -6.39 -20.50
CA LEU A 285 -9.25 -5.76 -19.68
C LEU A 285 -9.80 -5.23 -18.35
N SER A 286 -11.05 -4.77 -18.34
CA SER A 286 -11.74 -4.35 -17.12
C SER A 286 -11.96 -5.53 -16.15
N HIS A 287 -12.28 -6.71 -16.69
CA HIS A 287 -12.43 -7.94 -15.92
C HIS A 287 -11.10 -8.44 -15.37
N ILE A 288 -10.00 -8.38 -16.15
CA ILE A 288 -8.65 -8.66 -15.63
C ILE A 288 -8.31 -7.69 -14.50
N ARG A 289 -8.66 -6.41 -14.63
CA ARG A 289 -8.42 -5.43 -13.57
C ARG A 289 -9.11 -5.84 -12.27
N ALA A 290 -10.29 -6.48 -12.32
CA ALA A 290 -11.04 -6.92 -11.15
C ALA A 290 -10.44 -8.11 -10.39
N VAL A 291 -9.59 -8.94 -11.03
CA VAL A 291 -8.91 -10.07 -10.37
C VAL A 291 -7.55 -9.67 -9.79
N ASP A 292 -6.90 -10.55 -9.04
CA ASP A 292 -5.62 -10.29 -8.36
C ASP A 292 -4.46 -11.17 -8.89
N ALA A 293 -4.76 -12.30 -9.54
CA ALA A 293 -3.79 -13.13 -10.26
C ALA A 293 -4.34 -13.58 -11.63
N ILE A 294 -3.44 -13.83 -12.57
CA ILE A 294 -3.75 -14.26 -13.94
C ILE A 294 -3.31 -15.72 -14.14
N PHE A 295 -4.23 -16.56 -14.60
CA PHE A 295 -3.97 -17.94 -15.00
C PHE A 295 -4.06 -18.01 -16.52
N GLN A 296 -2.92 -17.83 -17.18
CA GLN A 296 -2.85 -17.70 -18.62
C GLN A 296 -2.79 -19.07 -19.28
N VAL A 297 -3.89 -19.46 -19.93
CA VAL A 297 -4.00 -20.69 -20.73
C VAL A 297 -3.33 -20.47 -22.08
N VAL A 298 -2.35 -21.33 -22.37
CA VAL A 298 -1.56 -21.31 -23.61
C VAL A 298 -1.90 -22.58 -24.39
N ARG A 299 -2.43 -22.45 -25.60
CA ARG A 299 -2.71 -23.60 -26.47
C ARG A 299 -1.40 -24.19 -26.96
N CYS A 300 -1.16 -25.48 -26.74
CA CYS A 300 0.02 -26.21 -27.20
C CYS A 300 -0.37 -27.58 -27.79
N PHE A 301 -1.53 -27.63 -28.45
CA PHE A 301 -2.03 -28.79 -29.16
C PHE A 301 -2.57 -28.37 -30.53
N ASP A 302 -2.41 -29.26 -31.51
CA ASP A 302 -3.01 -29.10 -32.83
C ASP A 302 -4.28 -29.92 -32.87
N ASP A 303 -5.36 -29.30 -33.33
CA ASP A 303 -6.64 -29.96 -33.56
C ASP A 303 -7.25 -29.33 -34.80
N ALA A 304 -7.56 -30.15 -35.80
CA ALA A 304 -8.10 -29.71 -37.09
C ALA A 304 -9.54 -29.17 -36.96
N GLU A 305 -10.27 -29.54 -35.92
CA GLU A 305 -11.64 -29.09 -35.67
C GLU A 305 -11.67 -27.72 -34.96
N ILE A 306 -10.57 -27.31 -34.33
CA ILE A 306 -10.51 -26.09 -33.50
C ILE A 306 -9.73 -24.99 -34.20
N ILE A 307 -10.48 -24.04 -34.78
CA ILE A 307 -9.94 -22.87 -35.48
C ILE A 307 -9.20 -21.95 -34.50
N HIS A 308 -7.95 -21.61 -34.83
CA HIS A 308 -7.19 -20.57 -34.13
C HIS A 308 -7.60 -19.18 -34.61
N VAL A 309 -7.74 -18.22 -33.71
CA VAL A 309 -8.10 -16.83 -34.04
C VAL A 309 -7.12 -16.19 -35.04
N GLU A 310 -5.87 -16.65 -35.00
CA GLU A 310 -4.75 -16.14 -35.80
C GLU A 310 -4.31 -17.12 -36.90
N GLY A 311 -5.20 -18.04 -37.31
CA GLY A 311 -4.93 -19.06 -38.33
C GLY A 311 -4.21 -20.29 -37.76
N ASP A 312 -2.88 -20.26 -37.74
CA ASP A 312 -2.05 -21.37 -37.25
C ASP A 312 -1.81 -21.31 -35.74
N VAL A 313 -1.54 -22.46 -35.12
CA VAL A 313 -1.20 -22.56 -33.69
C VAL A 313 0.26 -22.12 -33.47
N ASP A 314 0.45 -20.95 -32.86
CA ASP A 314 1.76 -20.44 -32.45
C ASP A 314 1.71 -19.89 -31.00
N PRO A 315 2.12 -20.71 -30.01
CA PRO A 315 2.05 -20.33 -28.60
C PRO A 315 2.92 -19.11 -28.25
N ILE A 316 4.02 -18.89 -28.98
CA ILE A 316 4.97 -17.79 -28.70
C ILE A 316 4.37 -16.46 -29.13
N ARG A 317 3.74 -16.45 -30.30
CA ARG A 317 2.97 -15.31 -30.78
C ARG A 317 1.84 -14.98 -29.79
N ASP A 318 1.10 -15.98 -29.33
CA ASP A 318 -0.04 -15.78 -28.42
C ASP A 318 0.39 -15.23 -27.06
N LEU A 319 1.49 -15.74 -26.50
CA LEU A 319 2.12 -15.23 -25.29
C LEU A 319 2.53 -13.76 -25.45
N THR A 320 3.12 -13.42 -26.60
CA THR A 320 3.58 -12.07 -26.93
C THR A 320 2.41 -11.10 -27.07
N ILE A 321 1.35 -11.48 -27.80
CA ILE A 321 0.14 -10.67 -27.96
C ILE A 321 -0.45 -10.28 -26.60
N ILE A 322 -0.71 -11.27 -25.74
CA ILE A 322 -1.31 -11.00 -24.42
C ILE A 322 -0.39 -10.09 -23.59
N SER A 323 0.92 -10.38 -23.57
CA SER A 323 1.89 -9.62 -22.79
C SER A 323 2.00 -8.15 -23.26
N GLU A 324 2.02 -7.91 -24.56
CA GLU A 324 2.06 -6.57 -25.15
C GLU A 324 0.77 -5.80 -24.92
N GLU A 325 -0.40 -6.43 -25.09
CA GLU A 325 -1.69 -5.77 -24.88
C GLU A 325 -1.88 -5.29 -23.44
N LEU A 326 -1.48 -6.11 -22.45
CA LEU A 326 -1.50 -5.72 -21.05
C LEU A 326 -0.56 -4.53 -20.78
N ARG A 327 0.65 -4.54 -21.35
CA ARG A 327 1.61 -3.43 -21.21
C ARG A 327 1.11 -2.15 -21.85
N ILE A 328 0.63 -2.19 -23.09
CA ILE A 328 0.10 -1.01 -23.80
C ILE A 328 -0.99 -0.34 -22.98
N LYS A 329 -1.88 -1.14 -22.38
CA LYS A 329 -2.96 -0.63 -21.54
C LYS A 329 -2.50 -0.03 -20.23
N ASP A 330 -1.49 -0.62 -19.59
CA ASP A 330 -0.87 -0.01 -18.42
C ASP A 330 -0.12 1.28 -18.79
N ILE A 331 0.54 1.36 -19.95
CA ILE A 331 1.19 2.60 -20.45
C ILE A 331 0.16 3.71 -20.58
N GLU A 332 -0.94 3.49 -21.29
CA GLU A 332 -2.02 4.48 -21.44
C GLU A 332 -2.58 4.96 -20.09
N PHE A 333 -2.71 4.04 -19.14
CA PHE A 333 -3.23 4.34 -17.81
C PHE A 333 -2.24 5.17 -16.97
N VAL A 334 -0.96 4.77 -17.00
CA VAL A 334 0.12 5.43 -16.26
C VAL A 334 0.41 6.82 -16.85
N GLU A 335 0.33 7.01 -18.17
CA GLU A 335 0.47 8.33 -18.80
C GLU A 335 -0.58 9.31 -18.30
N LYS A 336 -1.86 8.89 -18.26
CA LYS A 336 -2.94 9.72 -17.71
C LYS A 336 -2.74 10.03 -16.22
N ALA A 337 -2.29 9.05 -15.44
CA ALA A 337 -1.99 9.23 -14.02
C ALA A 337 -0.83 10.23 -13.83
N LEU A 338 0.23 10.13 -14.65
CA LEU A 338 1.38 11.02 -14.61
C LEU A 338 1.00 12.45 -14.97
N GLU A 339 0.20 12.65 -16.02
CA GLU A 339 -0.29 13.98 -16.40
C GLU A 339 -1.12 14.64 -15.27
N ALA A 340 -1.95 13.86 -14.59
CA ALA A 340 -2.74 14.35 -13.46
C ALA A 340 -1.84 14.77 -12.28
N LEU A 341 -0.81 13.98 -11.96
CA LEU A 341 0.16 14.31 -10.92
C LEU A 341 0.98 15.55 -11.28
N GLN A 342 1.45 15.65 -12.53
CA GLN A 342 2.19 16.82 -13.03
C GLN A 342 1.39 18.12 -12.91
N LYS A 343 0.07 18.08 -13.17
CA LYS A 343 -0.80 19.25 -12.99
C LYS A 343 -0.88 19.68 -11.52
N GLN A 344 -0.87 18.74 -10.59
CA GLN A 344 -0.89 19.02 -9.15
C GLN A 344 0.47 19.55 -8.66
N THR A 345 1.57 18.95 -9.09
CA THR A 345 2.93 19.32 -8.64
C THR A 345 3.41 20.67 -9.22
N LYS A 346 2.91 21.06 -10.40
CA LYS A 346 3.18 22.38 -11.03
C LYS A 346 2.76 23.59 -10.18
N ARG A 347 1.78 23.44 -9.28
CA ARG A 347 1.34 24.52 -8.36
C ARG A 347 2.45 24.98 -7.40
N GLY A 348 3.53 24.20 -7.25
CA GLY A 348 4.67 24.56 -6.42
C GLY A 348 4.37 24.46 -4.90
N GLY A 349 5.40 24.72 -4.09
CA GLY A 349 5.29 24.68 -2.62
C GLY A 349 6.30 23.76 -1.94
N GLN A 350 6.53 24.03 -0.64
CA GLN A 350 7.44 23.28 0.24
C GLN A 350 6.69 22.49 1.33
N SER A 351 5.36 22.38 1.25
CA SER A 351 4.59 21.59 2.21
C SER A 351 4.95 20.11 2.14
N LEU A 352 4.69 19.38 3.23
CA LEU A 352 4.95 17.94 3.30
C LEU A 352 4.16 17.16 2.23
N GLU A 353 2.92 17.59 1.95
CA GLU A 353 2.06 17.00 0.91
C GLU A 353 2.64 17.18 -0.50
N MET A 354 3.16 18.37 -0.82
CA MET A 354 3.79 18.61 -2.13
C MET A 354 5.07 17.81 -2.32
N LYS A 355 5.78 17.46 -1.24
CA LYS A 355 6.92 16.53 -1.33
C LYS A 355 6.45 15.11 -1.66
N LYS A 356 5.40 14.62 -0.99
CA LYS A 356 4.81 13.30 -1.29
C LYS A 356 4.33 13.21 -2.74
N LEU A 357 3.59 14.21 -3.23
CA LEU A 357 3.12 14.25 -4.62
C LEU A 357 4.27 14.22 -5.64
N ARG A 358 5.41 14.86 -5.35
CA ARG A 358 6.61 14.79 -6.20
C ARG A 358 7.29 13.41 -6.16
N GLU A 359 7.33 12.78 -4.99
CA GLU A 359 7.84 11.40 -4.85
C GLU A 359 6.95 10.39 -5.60
N GLU A 360 5.63 10.57 -5.51
CA GLU A 360 4.64 9.80 -6.28
C GLU A 360 4.82 10.03 -7.79
N GLU A 361 4.92 11.29 -8.24
CA GLU A 361 5.17 11.63 -9.65
C GLU A 361 6.45 10.96 -10.18
N ALA A 362 7.55 11.03 -9.42
CA ALA A 362 8.82 10.39 -9.80
C ALA A 362 8.69 8.86 -9.89
N THR A 363 7.93 8.25 -8.98
CA THR A 363 7.64 6.81 -9.01
C THR A 363 6.81 6.44 -10.23
N VAL A 364 5.73 7.18 -10.52
CA VAL A 364 4.86 6.96 -11.68
C VAL A 364 5.62 7.15 -13.00
N ALA A 365 6.50 8.16 -13.08
CA ALA A 365 7.38 8.35 -14.23
C ALA A 365 8.34 7.16 -14.43
N ARG A 366 8.90 6.61 -13.35
CA ARG A 366 9.74 5.41 -13.43
C ARG A 366 8.96 4.18 -13.89
N ILE A 367 7.73 3.99 -13.40
CA ILE A 367 6.85 2.91 -13.85
C ILE A 367 6.56 3.03 -15.35
N LEU A 368 6.29 4.25 -15.82
CA LEU A 368 6.04 4.49 -17.25
C LEU A 368 7.24 4.10 -18.10
N GLN A 369 8.45 4.51 -17.69
CA GLN A 369 9.67 4.14 -18.42
C GLN A 369 9.89 2.62 -18.40
N TRP A 370 9.68 1.97 -17.24
CA TRP A 370 9.80 0.52 -17.10
C TRP A 370 8.89 -0.25 -18.07
N LEU A 371 7.64 0.19 -18.20
CA LEU A 371 6.68 -0.37 -19.14
C LEU A 371 7.08 -0.12 -20.61
N LYS A 372 7.56 1.09 -20.93
CA LYS A 372 8.05 1.44 -22.28
C LYS A 372 9.30 0.66 -22.70
N ASP A 373 10.11 0.22 -21.74
CA ASP A 373 11.23 -0.69 -21.95
C ASP A 373 10.78 -2.15 -22.19
N GLY A 374 9.46 -2.41 -22.29
CA GLY A 374 8.91 -3.74 -22.55
C GLY A 374 8.85 -4.65 -21.33
N LYS A 375 8.98 -4.11 -20.11
CA LYS A 375 9.04 -4.91 -18.87
C LYS A 375 7.75 -4.82 -18.07
N ASP A 376 7.33 -5.96 -17.53
CA ASP A 376 6.15 -6.04 -16.66
C ASP A 376 6.44 -5.47 -15.27
N VAL A 377 5.49 -4.74 -14.68
CA VAL A 377 5.67 -4.10 -13.37
C VAL A 377 5.97 -5.12 -12.27
N ARG A 378 5.40 -6.33 -12.32
CA ARG A 378 5.68 -7.40 -11.34
C ARG A 378 7.14 -7.84 -11.28
N LYS A 379 7.95 -7.52 -12.30
CA LYS A 379 9.37 -7.89 -12.40
C LYS A 379 10.32 -6.76 -11.98
N GLY A 380 9.80 -5.57 -11.67
CA GLY A 380 10.61 -4.46 -11.18
C GLY A 380 11.07 -4.67 -9.74
N ASP A 381 12.26 -4.16 -9.44
CA ASP A 381 12.74 -4.02 -8.06
C ASP A 381 12.18 -2.71 -7.50
N TRP A 382 11.14 -2.80 -6.69
CA TRP A 382 10.42 -1.66 -6.14
C TRP A 382 10.67 -1.57 -4.64
N THR A 383 10.98 -0.37 -4.15
CA THR A 383 11.08 -0.10 -2.72
C THR A 383 9.69 -0.18 -2.07
N PRO A 384 9.58 -0.44 -0.75
CA PRO A 384 8.27 -0.51 -0.07
C PRO A 384 7.39 0.73 -0.30
N LYS A 385 8.00 1.91 -0.34
CA LYS A 385 7.31 3.17 -0.64
C LYS A 385 6.79 3.22 -2.07
N GLU A 386 7.54 2.72 -3.03
CA GLU A 386 7.10 2.66 -4.42
C GLU A 386 5.94 1.68 -4.60
N VAL A 387 5.96 0.55 -3.88
CA VAL A 387 4.86 -0.42 -3.87
C VAL A 387 3.57 0.21 -3.34
N GLU A 388 3.65 1.09 -2.32
CA GLU A 388 2.50 1.86 -1.83
C GLU A 388 1.90 2.80 -2.89
N VAL A 389 2.72 3.29 -3.83
CA VAL A 389 2.26 4.09 -4.99
C VAL A 389 1.73 3.21 -6.12
N ILE A 390 2.32 2.04 -6.34
CA ILE A 390 1.91 1.11 -7.41
C ILE A 390 0.55 0.46 -7.10
N ASN A 391 0.33 0.04 -5.85
CA ASN A 391 -0.87 -0.72 -5.48
C ASN A 391 -2.20 -0.01 -5.82
N PRO A 392 -2.36 1.31 -5.56
CA PRO A 392 -3.56 2.07 -5.94
C PRO A 392 -3.78 2.22 -7.45
N LEU A 393 -2.77 2.01 -8.29
CA LEU A 393 -2.91 2.09 -9.74
C LEU A 393 -3.60 0.86 -10.35
N PHE A 394 -3.65 -0.26 -9.61
CA PHE A 394 -4.24 -1.53 -10.04
C PHE A 394 -3.79 -1.99 -11.43
N LEU A 395 -2.48 -1.83 -11.72
CA LEU A 395 -1.87 -2.17 -13.00
C LEU A 395 -2.05 -3.65 -13.33
N LEU A 396 -2.27 -3.96 -14.60
CA LEU A 396 -2.49 -5.32 -15.09
C LEU A 396 -1.21 -6.15 -14.98
N THR A 397 -0.08 -5.57 -15.38
CA THR A 397 1.26 -6.19 -15.38
C THR A 397 1.88 -6.31 -13.98
N ALA A 398 1.27 -5.71 -12.95
CA ALA A 398 1.66 -5.90 -11.55
C ALA A 398 1.10 -7.21 -10.95
N LYS A 399 0.09 -7.82 -11.57
CA LYS A 399 -0.54 -9.06 -11.10
C LYS A 399 0.37 -10.26 -11.36
N PRO A 400 0.55 -11.20 -10.42
CA PRO A 400 1.25 -12.45 -10.67
C PRO A 400 0.56 -13.27 -11.78
N VAL A 401 1.36 -13.96 -12.59
CA VAL A 401 0.90 -14.80 -13.71
C VAL A 401 1.34 -16.24 -13.49
N VAL A 402 0.46 -17.19 -13.78
CA VAL A 402 0.75 -18.61 -13.89
C VAL A 402 0.42 -19.08 -15.30
N TYR A 403 1.39 -19.72 -15.96
CA TYR A 403 1.21 -20.23 -17.32
C TYR A 403 0.68 -21.67 -17.28
N LEU A 404 -0.52 -21.85 -17.81
CA LEU A 404 -1.21 -23.12 -17.94
C LEU A 404 -1.05 -23.61 -19.38
N VAL A 405 -0.06 -24.47 -19.60
CA VAL A 405 0.28 -24.98 -20.94
C VAL A 405 -0.65 -26.14 -21.27
N ASN A 406 -1.68 -25.87 -22.07
CA ASN A 406 -2.70 -26.84 -22.44
C ASN A 406 -2.20 -27.74 -23.59
N LEU A 407 -2.01 -29.02 -23.28
CA LEU A 407 -1.52 -30.06 -24.18
C LEU A 407 -2.65 -31.01 -24.59
N SER A 408 -2.44 -31.75 -25.67
CA SER A 408 -3.25 -32.93 -25.95
C SER A 408 -3.07 -33.96 -24.84
N GLU A 409 -4.09 -34.78 -24.59
CA GLU A 409 -4.01 -35.85 -23.59
C GLU A 409 -2.80 -36.77 -23.84
N ARG A 410 -2.58 -37.13 -25.11
CA ARG A 410 -1.45 -37.97 -25.52
C ARG A 410 -0.09 -37.34 -25.18
N ASP A 411 0.05 -36.03 -25.37
CA ASP A 411 1.30 -35.30 -25.08
C ASP A 411 1.52 -35.13 -23.58
N TYR A 412 0.44 -34.91 -22.84
CA TYR A 412 0.47 -34.82 -21.39
C TYR A 412 0.87 -36.16 -20.75
N ILE A 413 0.26 -37.27 -21.15
CA ILE A 413 0.61 -38.60 -20.62
C ILE A 413 2.07 -38.96 -20.94
N ARG A 414 2.53 -38.74 -22.18
CA ARG A 414 3.91 -39.07 -22.57
C ARG A 414 4.97 -38.07 -22.06
N GLN A 415 4.54 -36.95 -21.48
CA GLN A 415 5.39 -35.85 -21.01
C GLN A 415 6.32 -35.28 -22.10
N LYS A 416 5.83 -35.20 -23.36
CA LYS A 416 6.58 -34.62 -24.50
C LYS A 416 5.65 -33.88 -25.44
N ASN A 417 6.04 -32.68 -25.84
CA ASN A 417 5.32 -31.84 -26.78
C ASN A 417 6.29 -30.96 -27.58
N LYS A 418 5.96 -30.66 -28.84
CA LYS A 418 6.83 -29.87 -29.75
C LYS A 418 6.93 -28.39 -29.40
N TYR A 419 5.94 -27.83 -28.72
CA TYR A 419 5.88 -26.41 -28.35
C TYR A 419 6.49 -26.13 -26.97
N LEU A 420 6.45 -27.12 -26.06
CA LEU A 420 6.86 -26.95 -24.67
C LEU A 420 8.29 -26.37 -24.50
N PRO A 421 9.33 -26.81 -25.25
CA PRO A 421 10.67 -26.22 -25.14
C PRO A 421 10.70 -24.74 -25.51
N LYS A 422 10.00 -24.35 -26.59
CA LYS A 422 9.93 -22.96 -27.06
C LYS A 422 9.21 -22.08 -26.04
N VAL A 423 8.11 -22.57 -25.47
CA VAL A 423 7.35 -21.86 -24.43
C VAL A 423 8.21 -21.67 -23.18
N ALA A 424 8.94 -22.70 -22.75
CA ALA A 424 9.82 -22.60 -21.59
C ALA A 424 10.96 -21.58 -21.80
N GLU A 425 11.53 -21.53 -23.01
CA GLU A 425 12.54 -20.54 -23.39
C GLU A 425 11.98 -19.11 -23.36
N TRP A 426 10.83 -18.88 -23.99
CA TRP A 426 10.18 -17.56 -23.99
C TRP A 426 9.85 -17.09 -22.58
N ILE A 427 9.34 -17.97 -21.70
CA ILE A 427 9.02 -17.63 -20.30
C ILE A 427 10.30 -17.32 -19.52
N LYS A 428 11.39 -18.04 -19.76
CA LYS A 428 12.68 -17.77 -19.12
C LYS A 428 13.22 -16.38 -19.47
N GLU A 429 13.01 -15.92 -20.69
CA GLU A 429 13.48 -14.61 -21.16
C GLU A 429 12.54 -13.46 -20.73
N ASN A 430 11.24 -13.64 -20.89
CA ASN A 430 10.26 -12.56 -20.74
C ASN A 430 9.54 -12.54 -19.39
N SER A 431 9.53 -13.66 -18.66
CA SER A 431 8.71 -13.85 -17.46
C SER A 431 9.38 -14.75 -16.42
N ALA A 432 10.70 -14.60 -16.28
CA ALA A 432 11.54 -15.42 -15.40
C ALA A 432 10.94 -15.55 -13.99
N GLY A 433 10.83 -16.79 -13.50
CA GLY A 433 10.31 -17.11 -12.18
C GLY A 433 8.79 -17.25 -12.08
N ASP A 434 8.02 -16.97 -13.15
CA ASP A 434 6.59 -17.25 -13.14
C ASP A 434 6.33 -18.77 -13.26
N PRO A 435 5.39 -19.35 -12.49
CA PRO A 435 5.12 -20.78 -12.54
C PRO A 435 4.57 -21.23 -13.89
N VAL A 436 5.05 -22.39 -14.36
CA VAL A 436 4.57 -23.05 -15.58
C VAL A 436 4.03 -24.42 -15.21
N ILE A 437 2.79 -24.69 -15.57
CA ILE A 437 2.11 -25.95 -15.30
C ILE A 437 1.62 -26.51 -16.64
N PRO A 438 2.27 -27.57 -17.15
CA PRO A 438 1.70 -28.39 -18.21
C PRO A 438 0.45 -29.10 -17.69
N LEU A 439 -0.63 -29.07 -18.46
CA LEU A 439 -1.84 -29.82 -18.20
C LEU A 439 -2.46 -30.27 -19.53
N SER A 440 -3.46 -31.15 -19.46
CA SER A 440 -4.34 -31.38 -20.61
C SER A 440 -5.77 -31.15 -20.18
N VAL A 441 -6.39 -30.08 -20.69
CA VAL A 441 -7.76 -29.71 -20.33
C VAL A 441 -8.74 -30.82 -20.77
N SER A 442 -8.50 -31.47 -21.91
CA SER A 442 -9.32 -32.61 -22.35
C SER A 442 -9.21 -33.81 -21.41
N PHE A 443 -8.03 -34.06 -20.85
CA PHE A 443 -7.84 -35.12 -19.87
C PHE A 443 -8.54 -34.79 -18.55
N GLU A 444 -8.39 -33.56 -18.05
CA GLU A 444 -9.07 -33.12 -16.82
C GLU A 444 -10.59 -33.17 -16.97
N ASP A 445 -11.13 -32.73 -18.12
CA ASP A 445 -12.58 -32.83 -18.42
C ASP A 445 -13.06 -34.28 -18.52
N ARG A 446 -12.21 -35.22 -18.94
CA ARG A 446 -12.55 -36.65 -18.86
C ARG A 446 -12.58 -37.14 -17.43
N LEU A 447 -11.62 -36.71 -16.60
CA LEU A 447 -11.54 -37.12 -15.20
C LEU A 447 -12.74 -36.63 -14.38
N THR A 448 -13.31 -35.46 -14.69
CA THR A 448 -14.49 -34.94 -13.99
C THR A 448 -15.78 -35.69 -14.30
N ARG A 449 -15.79 -36.54 -15.33
CA ARG A 449 -16.96 -37.37 -15.69
C ARG A 449 -17.07 -38.66 -14.88
N PHE A 450 -16.03 -39.03 -14.13
CA PHE A 450 -16.13 -40.13 -13.17
C PHE A 450 -17.00 -39.71 -11.98
N GLU A 451 -17.83 -40.62 -11.49
CA GLU A 451 -18.78 -40.32 -10.41
C GLU A 451 -18.08 -40.15 -9.05
N ASN A 452 -16.93 -40.81 -8.88
CA ASN A 452 -16.17 -40.76 -7.65
C ASN A 452 -14.68 -40.45 -7.90
N ASP A 453 -14.07 -39.75 -6.93
CA ASP A 453 -12.66 -39.36 -7.03
C ASP A 453 -11.74 -40.60 -7.02
N ALA A 454 -12.15 -41.72 -6.41
CA ALA A 454 -11.38 -42.97 -6.36
C ALA A 454 -11.18 -43.63 -7.74
N GLU A 455 -12.20 -43.66 -8.58
CA GLU A 455 -12.13 -44.16 -9.96
C GLU A 455 -11.24 -43.26 -10.81
N SER A 456 -11.35 -41.94 -10.64
CA SER A 456 -10.49 -40.97 -11.32
C SER A 456 -9.01 -41.19 -10.98
N GLU A 457 -8.72 -41.52 -9.72
CA GLU A 457 -7.37 -41.86 -9.26
C GLU A 457 -6.89 -43.21 -9.80
N GLU A 458 -7.77 -44.21 -9.91
CA GLU A 458 -7.44 -45.51 -10.49
C GLU A 458 -7.11 -45.38 -11.98
N GLU A 459 -7.87 -44.58 -12.72
CA GLU A 459 -7.60 -44.28 -14.13
C GLU A 459 -6.26 -43.56 -14.30
N CYS A 460 -5.97 -42.57 -13.44
CA CYS A 460 -4.67 -41.92 -13.39
C CYS A 460 -3.53 -42.94 -13.16
N LYS A 461 -3.70 -43.89 -12.24
CA LYS A 461 -2.73 -44.96 -11.96
C LYS A 461 -2.53 -45.88 -13.18
N LYS A 462 -3.61 -46.27 -13.87
CA LYS A 462 -3.55 -47.11 -15.08
C LYS A 462 -2.76 -46.45 -16.21
N LEU A 463 -2.99 -45.16 -16.42
CA LEU A 463 -2.32 -44.37 -17.46
C LEU A 463 -0.91 -43.90 -17.06
N GLY A 464 -0.49 -44.13 -15.81
CA GLY A 464 0.80 -43.66 -15.30
C GLY A 464 0.91 -42.14 -15.22
N THR A 465 -0.21 -41.43 -15.06
CA THR A 465 -0.28 -39.97 -14.99
C THR A 465 -1.05 -39.51 -13.75
N LYS A 466 -1.19 -38.19 -13.55
CA LYS A 466 -1.97 -37.60 -12.45
C LYS A 466 -2.74 -36.38 -12.96
N SER A 467 -3.85 -36.05 -12.31
CA SER A 467 -4.52 -34.75 -12.51
C SER A 467 -3.59 -33.60 -12.14
N ALA A 468 -3.57 -32.57 -12.97
CA ALA A 468 -2.87 -31.31 -12.74
C ALA A 468 -3.71 -30.32 -11.91
N LEU A 469 -5.04 -30.49 -11.81
CA LEU A 469 -5.93 -29.54 -11.15
C LEU A 469 -5.55 -29.26 -9.68
N PRO A 470 -5.22 -30.25 -8.84
CA PRO A 470 -4.79 -29.98 -7.48
C PRO A 470 -3.54 -29.10 -7.42
N LYS A 471 -2.59 -29.33 -8.32
CA LYS A 471 -1.37 -28.51 -8.43
C LYS A 471 -1.69 -27.09 -8.90
N VAL A 472 -2.62 -26.93 -9.84
CA VAL A 472 -3.09 -25.60 -10.30
C VAL A 472 -3.70 -24.82 -9.14
N ILE A 473 -4.62 -25.42 -8.38
CA ILE A 473 -5.32 -24.77 -7.25
C ILE A 473 -4.34 -24.43 -6.11
N VAL A 474 -3.41 -25.32 -5.78
CA VAL A 474 -2.37 -25.01 -4.77
C VAL A 474 -1.47 -23.87 -5.24
N THR A 475 -1.12 -23.84 -6.53
CA THR A 475 -0.32 -22.75 -7.12
C THR A 475 -1.11 -21.43 -7.10
N MET A 476 -2.43 -21.44 -7.35
CA MET A 476 -3.32 -20.28 -7.17
C MET A 476 -3.20 -19.67 -5.77
N ARG A 477 -3.28 -20.49 -4.72
CA ARG A 477 -3.09 -20.03 -3.34
C ARG A 477 -1.71 -19.41 -3.14
N GLN A 478 -0.67 -20.07 -3.65
CA GLN A 478 0.72 -19.64 -3.44
C GLN A 478 1.04 -18.30 -4.09
N VAL A 479 0.65 -18.08 -5.35
CA VAL A 479 0.97 -16.84 -6.08
C VAL A 479 0.23 -15.63 -5.53
N LEU A 480 -0.97 -15.85 -4.97
CA LEU A 480 -1.72 -14.82 -4.25
C LEU A 480 -1.14 -14.50 -2.86
N ASN A 481 -0.04 -15.17 -2.47
CA ASN A 481 0.55 -15.07 -1.13
C ASN A 481 -0.47 -15.38 -0.03
N LEU A 482 -1.37 -16.33 -0.27
CA LEU A 482 -2.30 -16.83 0.72
C LEU A 482 -1.69 -18.03 1.46
N GLY A 483 -2.07 -18.16 2.72
CA GLY A 483 -1.86 -19.32 3.57
C GLY A 483 -3.14 -19.61 4.33
N SER A 484 -3.08 -20.58 5.22
CA SER A 484 -4.20 -20.99 6.03
C SER A 484 -3.80 -21.27 7.46
N PHE A 485 -4.71 -21.00 8.39
CA PHE A 485 -4.65 -21.56 9.74
C PHE A 485 -5.91 -22.40 9.98
N PHE A 486 -5.87 -23.25 11.00
CA PHE A 486 -6.96 -24.14 11.33
C PHE A 486 -7.56 -23.80 12.69
N THR A 487 -8.86 -24.02 12.83
CA THR A 487 -9.54 -24.18 14.12
C THR A 487 -10.08 -25.60 14.17
N THR A 488 -9.81 -26.30 15.28
CA THR A 488 -10.13 -27.72 15.45
C THR A 488 -11.03 -27.93 16.67
N GLY A 489 -11.88 -28.96 16.60
CA GLY A 489 -12.77 -29.35 17.68
C GLY A 489 -13.76 -30.42 17.24
N ALA A 490 -14.49 -31.00 18.19
CA ALA A 490 -15.50 -32.02 17.89
C ALA A 490 -16.71 -31.48 17.12
N ASP A 491 -16.98 -30.17 17.22
CA ASP A 491 -18.08 -29.54 16.49
C ASP A 491 -17.66 -29.15 15.07
N GLU A 492 -16.50 -28.52 14.91
CA GLU A 492 -16.02 -28.04 13.61
C GLU A 492 -14.49 -28.16 13.47
N VAL A 493 -14.05 -28.63 12.30
CA VAL A 493 -12.69 -28.37 11.79
C VAL A 493 -12.83 -27.44 10.60
N ARG A 494 -12.14 -26.30 10.66
CA ARG A 494 -12.22 -25.26 9.63
C ARG A 494 -10.85 -24.72 9.25
N GLN A 495 -10.66 -24.54 7.95
CA GLN A 495 -9.49 -23.93 7.36
C GLN A 495 -9.80 -22.47 6.97
N TRP A 496 -9.04 -21.55 7.56
CA TRP A 496 -9.24 -20.11 7.39
C TRP A 496 -8.15 -19.53 6.49
N THR A 497 -8.54 -18.88 5.40
CA THR A 497 -7.61 -18.23 4.46
C THR A 497 -7.13 -16.89 5.00
N ILE A 498 -5.81 -16.70 5.02
CA ILE A 498 -5.15 -15.45 5.40
C ILE A 498 -4.02 -15.11 4.43
N ARG A 499 -3.68 -13.82 4.27
CA ARG A 499 -2.47 -13.43 3.55
C ARG A 499 -1.23 -13.75 4.39
N LYS A 500 -0.14 -14.15 3.74
CA LYS A 500 1.14 -14.36 4.41
C LYS A 500 1.60 -13.05 5.07
N GLY A 501 2.05 -13.13 6.31
CA GLY A 501 2.41 -11.95 7.11
C GLY A 501 1.29 -11.38 7.98
N THR A 502 0.07 -11.93 7.91
CA THR A 502 -1.04 -11.54 8.79
C THR A 502 -0.70 -11.84 10.26
N LYS A 503 -0.92 -10.83 11.13
CA LYS A 503 -0.68 -10.95 12.57
C LYS A 503 -1.84 -11.66 13.28
N ALA A 504 -1.59 -12.25 14.44
CA ALA A 504 -2.59 -13.03 15.19
C ALA A 504 -3.92 -12.31 15.46
N PRO A 505 -3.95 -11.00 15.82
CA PRO A 505 -5.21 -10.28 15.98
C PRO A 505 -6.01 -10.16 14.67
N GLN A 506 -5.32 -9.90 13.56
CA GLN A 506 -5.93 -9.79 12.24
C GLN A 506 -6.46 -11.14 11.76
N ALA A 507 -5.73 -12.23 12.01
CA ALA A 507 -6.19 -13.59 11.73
C ALA A 507 -7.43 -13.94 12.56
N ALA A 508 -7.48 -13.53 13.83
CA ALA A 508 -8.66 -13.67 14.67
C ALA A 508 -9.87 -12.87 14.12
N GLY A 509 -9.62 -11.69 13.54
CA GLY A 509 -10.62 -10.87 12.86
C GLY A 509 -11.29 -11.55 11.67
N VAL A 510 -10.61 -12.50 11.01
CA VAL A 510 -11.18 -13.31 9.92
C VAL A 510 -12.27 -14.24 10.43
N ILE A 511 -12.17 -14.72 11.67
CA ILE A 511 -13.21 -15.52 12.31
C ILE A 511 -14.37 -14.62 12.72
N HIS A 512 -14.07 -13.54 13.43
CA HIS A 512 -15.04 -12.54 13.83
C HIS A 512 -14.35 -11.22 14.17
N THR A 513 -14.91 -10.09 13.73
CA THR A 513 -14.30 -8.77 13.93
C THR A 513 -14.10 -8.39 15.40
N ASP A 514 -14.92 -8.92 16.32
CA ASP A 514 -14.75 -8.68 17.75
C ASP A 514 -13.51 -9.36 18.32
N PHE A 515 -13.10 -10.52 17.80
CA PHE A 515 -11.88 -11.18 18.26
C PHE A 515 -10.62 -10.38 17.96
N GLU A 516 -10.61 -9.59 16.89
CA GLU A 516 -9.51 -8.66 16.61
C GLU A 516 -9.49 -7.50 17.62
N LYS A 517 -10.66 -6.92 17.92
CA LYS A 517 -10.81 -5.79 18.85
C LYS A 517 -10.48 -6.16 20.29
N THR A 518 -10.96 -7.32 20.75
CA THR A 518 -10.80 -7.80 22.13
C THR A 518 -9.69 -8.85 22.28
N PHE A 519 -8.80 -8.98 21.28
CA PHE A 519 -7.71 -9.96 21.27
C PHE A 519 -6.85 -9.88 22.54
N ILE A 520 -6.70 -11.01 23.23
CA ILE A 520 -5.81 -11.16 24.39
C ILE A 520 -4.55 -11.92 23.95
N GLN A 521 -4.73 -13.15 23.48
CA GLN A 521 -3.65 -14.04 23.06
C GLN A 521 -4.17 -15.14 22.12
N ALA A 522 -3.27 -15.76 21.37
CA ALA A 522 -3.54 -16.98 20.63
C ALA A 522 -2.73 -18.13 21.25
N ILE A 523 -3.40 -19.25 21.48
CA ILE A 523 -2.73 -20.53 21.74
C ILE A 523 -2.49 -21.16 20.38
N VAL A 524 -1.23 -21.48 20.09
CA VAL A 524 -0.77 -21.93 18.77
C VAL A 524 -0.05 -23.25 18.91
N PHE A 525 -0.39 -24.20 18.05
CA PHE A 525 0.41 -25.40 17.81
C PHE A 525 0.51 -25.62 16.31
N ASN A 526 1.71 -25.99 15.85
CA ASN A 526 1.95 -26.29 14.45
C ASN A 526 1.33 -27.64 14.10
N PHE A 527 0.76 -27.77 12.89
CA PHE A 527 0.22 -29.04 12.40
C PHE A 527 1.20 -30.21 12.53
N GLU A 528 2.48 -30.01 12.18
CA GLU A 528 3.49 -31.08 12.25
C GLU A 528 3.71 -31.56 13.69
N THR A 529 3.69 -30.62 14.64
CA THR A 529 3.77 -30.96 16.07
C THR A 529 2.54 -31.74 16.52
N LEU A 530 1.33 -31.37 16.10
CA LEU A 530 0.14 -32.15 16.47
C LEU A 530 0.21 -33.56 15.88
N LYS A 531 0.62 -33.68 14.63
CA LYS A 531 0.77 -34.97 13.94
C LYS A 531 1.82 -35.87 14.59
N GLU A 532 2.93 -35.29 15.06
CA GLU A 532 4.01 -36.02 15.75
C GLU A 532 3.55 -36.63 17.09
N TYR A 533 2.76 -35.88 17.87
CA TYR A 533 2.36 -36.30 19.23
C TYR A 533 1.00 -36.98 19.29
N GLY A 534 0.23 -36.97 18.21
CA GLY A 534 -1.09 -37.58 18.13
C GLY A 534 -2.19 -36.62 18.57
N ASP A 535 -2.19 -36.17 19.83
CA ASP A 535 -3.28 -35.35 20.39
C ASP A 535 -2.81 -34.05 21.11
N GLU A 536 -3.75 -33.13 21.36
CA GLU A 536 -3.47 -31.85 22.02
C GLU A 536 -2.93 -32.00 23.45
N ALA A 537 -3.34 -33.06 24.16
CA ALA A 537 -2.92 -33.29 25.54
C ALA A 537 -1.44 -33.69 25.59
N ALA A 538 -0.99 -34.52 24.65
CA ALA A 538 0.39 -34.93 24.48
C ALA A 538 1.27 -33.75 24.04
N VAL A 539 0.81 -32.91 23.11
CA VAL A 539 1.52 -31.67 22.72
C VAL A 539 1.68 -30.74 23.92
N LYS A 540 0.64 -30.61 24.75
CA LYS A 540 0.66 -29.80 25.97
C LYS A 540 1.59 -30.39 27.04
N ALA A 541 1.57 -31.71 27.25
CA ALA A 541 2.46 -32.40 28.17
C ALA A 541 3.94 -32.28 27.75
N ALA A 542 4.20 -32.26 26.44
CA ALA A 542 5.52 -32.04 25.87
C ALA A 542 5.98 -30.57 25.91
N GLY A 543 5.14 -29.64 26.38
CA GLY A 543 5.47 -28.21 26.45
C GLY A 543 5.64 -27.54 25.09
N LYS A 544 5.16 -28.15 24.00
CA LYS A 544 5.27 -27.62 22.63
C LYS A 544 4.11 -26.69 22.25
N VAL A 545 3.17 -26.43 23.17
CA VAL A 545 2.11 -25.43 23.00
C VAL A 545 2.69 -24.03 23.15
N MET A 546 2.48 -23.18 22.15
CA MET A 546 2.92 -21.79 22.18
C MET A 546 1.78 -20.87 22.60
N THR A 547 2.08 -19.91 23.47
CA THR A 547 1.18 -18.78 23.74
C THR A 547 1.76 -17.54 23.08
N LYS A 548 0.99 -16.93 22.19
CA LYS A 548 1.44 -15.84 21.31
C LYS A 548 0.59 -14.59 21.51
N GLY A 549 1.26 -13.43 21.55
CA GLY A 549 0.64 -12.12 21.66
C GLY A 549 0.35 -11.47 20.30
N LYS A 550 0.09 -10.16 20.31
CA LYS A 550 -0.36 -9.38 19.15
C LYS A 550 0.65 -9.32 17.98
N ASP A 551 1.95 -9.40 18.28
CA ASP A 551 3.01 -9.28 17.27
C ASP A 551 3.35 -10.61 16.56
N TYR A 552 2.67 -11.71 16.93
CA TYR A 552 2.89 -12.98 16.27
C TYR A 552 2.34 -12.95 14.85
N VAL A 553 3.18 -13.33 13.89
CA VAL A 553 2.78 -13.56 12.50
C VAL A 553 2.34 -15.01 12.40
N VAL A 554 1.10 -15.22 11.97
CA VAL A 554 0.53 -16.58 11.84
C VAL A 554 1.23 -17.30 10.69
N GLU A 555 1.64 -18.53 10.95
CA GLU A 555 2.30 -19.39 9.97
C GLU A 555 1.29 -20.28 9.25
N ASP A 556 1.60 -20.67 8.02
CA ASP A 556 0.74 -21.56 7.24
C ASP A 556 0.70 -22.95 7.90
N GLY A 557 -0.50 -23.41 8.22
CA GLY A 557 -0.75 -24.67 8.92
C GLY A 557 -0.77 -24.55 10.45
N ASP A 558 -0.68 -23.34 11.00
CA ASP A 558 -0.92 -23.13 12.43
C ASP A 558 -2.33 -23.56 12.81
N ILE A 559 -2.47 -24.22 13.96
CA ILE A 559 -3.75 -24.48 14.60
C ILE A 559 -3.91 -23.47 15.73
N LEU A 560 -4.96 -22.66 15.66
CA LEU A 560 -5.16 -21.51 16.54
C LEU A 560 -6.38 -21.71 17.43
N LEU A 561 -6.16 -21.50 18.73
CA LEU A 561 -7.24 -21.25 19.69
C LEU A 561 -7.13 -19.80 20.16
N ILE A 562 -8.06 -18.96 19.70
CA ILE A 562 -8.11 -17.54 20.03
C ILE A 562 -8.68 -17.34 21.44
N LYS A 563 -7.99 -16.54 22.25
CA LYS A 563 -8.49 -16.02 23.52
C LYS A 563 -8.75 -14.52 23.36
N ALA A 564 -10.01 -14.14 23.47
CA ALA A 564 -10.48 -12.78 23.35
C ALA A 564 -11.34 -12.40 24.56
N GLY A 565 -11.35 -11.11 24.92
CA GLY A 565 -12.19 -10.58 25.99
C GLY A 565 -13.67 -10.54 25.58
N ALA A 566 -14.55 -10.40 26.56
CA ALA A 566 -15.97 -10.19 26.30
C ALA A 566 -16.17 -8.95 25.43
N ALA A 567 -16.98 -9.08 24.37
CA ALA A 567 -17.38 -7.94 23.57
C ALA A 567 -18.09 -6.92 24.48
N LYS A 568 -17.65 -5.66 24.43
CA LYS A 568 -18.44 -4.57 25.02
C LYS A 568 -19.61 -4.33 24.07
N GLY A 569 -20.80 -4.77 24.50
CA GLY A 569 -22.05 -4.61 23.75
C GLY A 569 -22.42 -3.16 23.51
#